data_AF-A0A6I9YVM2-F1
#
_entry.id   AF-A0A6I9YVM2-F1
#
_cell.length_a   1.000
_cell.length_b   1.000
_cell.length_c   1.000
_cell.angle_alpha   90.00
_cell.angle_beta   90.00
_cell.angle_gamma   90.00
#
_symmetry.space_group_name_H-M   'P 1'
#
loop_
_entity.id
_entity.type
_entity.pdbx_description
1 polymer ?
#
loop_
_entity_poly.entity_id
_entity_poly.type
_entity_poly.pdbx_seq_one_letter_code
_entity_poly.pdbx_strand_id
1 'polypeptide(L)'
;MSPAKRLRLRLSSLQLLLLLWAAPRPCAAGDEEEDDEDSGVPRHKDHHWSYQDMPEWASEFPHCEGRMQSPINIDTAAVSFSAKLEPLVLSGYDLPPKETLPLVNNGHTVLLGLPKKMTLSGGGFPQPYQAAQLHLHWGSGHSQPGSEHTVDGHRYAGEIHVVHYSSRFESLQEAASEPGGLAVLAAFLQVGMETNEPYQHILKQLRDIKEEGEETAVAGFDVAKLLPDDLDRYFRYNGSLTTPPCYQTVNWTVFNQTVRLSREQISVLEETLHGDEEEPIQSNFRLLQNLNGRSVLSSFQSLEKVQPPGGGPLEKGGGQAEPEAGGGLSSPLPGGAPRDGLHPTSGQGGGLSSPLPGGAPRDGPHPTSGQDAEKRLGISIHTGDILAILFGSLFVATALAFLFYVRKHRRQASRTHATKPAVLYPLASTDEQAL
;
A
#
# COMPACT_ATOMS: atom_id res chain seq x y z
N MET A 1 31.91 35.68 -72.45
CA MET A 1 33.33 35.26 -72.25
C MET A 1 33.37 33.88 -71.59
N SER A 2 34.50 33.18 -71.70
CA SER A 2 34.67 31.73 -71.46
C SER A 2 33.94 31.12 -70.26
N PRO A 3 33.28 29.95 -70.41
CA PRO A 3 32.90 29.09 -69.29
C PRO A 3 34.13 28.33 -68.76
N ALA A 4 34.23 28.14 -67.45
CA ALA A 4 35.30 27.34 -66.85
C ALA A 4 35.10 25.85 -67.15
N LYS A 5 36.19 25.17 -67.54
CA LYS A 5 36.12 23.86 -68.20
C LYS A 5 36.03 22.70 -67.21
N ARG A 6 35.20 21.71 -67.55
CA ARG A 6 35.15 20.40 -66.89
C ARG A 6 36.48 19.66 -67.15
N LEU A 7 37.17 19.23 -66.09
CA LEU A 7 38.23 18.23 -66.20
C LEU A 7 37.60 16.85 -66.01
N ARG A 8 37.72 15.97 -67.02
CA ARG A 8 37.38 14.55 -66.90
C ARG A 8 38.61 13.81 -66.40
N LEU A 9 38.47 13.01 -65.34
CA LEU A 9 39.30 11.82 -65.12
C LEU A 9 38.39 10.58 -65.12
N ARG A 10 38.93 9.44 -65.55
CA ARG A 10 38.15 8.25 -65.93
C ARG A 10 37.89 7.29 -64.76
N LEU A 11 36.95 6.37 -65.00
CA LEU A 11 36.41 5.40 -64.04
C LEU A 11 37.47 4.48 -63.42
N SER A 12 37.23 4.08 -62.17
CA SER A 12 37.20 2.65 -61.80
C SER A 12 36.28 2.42 -60.60
N SER A 13 35.24 1.61 -60.84
CA SER A 13 34.38 0.86 -59.93
C SER A 13 34.66 0.90 -58.41
N LEU A 14 33.75 1.47 -57.63
CA LEU A 14 32.94 0.70 -56.67
C LEU A 14 31.68 1.44 -56.17
N GLN A 15 30.55 0.74 -56.24
CA GLN A 15 29.32 0.83 -55.44
C GLN A 15 28.65 2.21 -55.21
N LEU A 16 27.51 2.36 -55.91
CA LEU A 16 26.46 3.34 -55.69
C LEU A 16 25.17 2.59 -55.25
N LEU A 17 24.31 3.29 -54.51
CA LEU A 17 22.91 2.98 -54.16
C LEU A 17 22.72 1.92 -53.03
N LEU A 18 22.19 2.22 -51.85
CA LEU A 18 20.91 2.84 -51.40
C LEU A 18 19.67 1.91 -51.40
N LEU A 19 18.92 2.04 -50.29
CA LEU A 19 17.50 1.73 -50.06
C LEU A 19 17.11 0.30 -49.64
N LEU A 20 16.73 0.22 -48.36
CA LEU A 20 15.46 -0.33 -47.86
C LEU A 20 14.92 -1.61 -48.52
N TRP A 21 14.94 -2.71 -47.76
CA TRP A 21 13.77 -3.56 -47.65
C TRP A 21 13.66 -4.19 -46.26
N ALA A 22 12.58 -3.87 -45.56
CA ALA A 22 12.12 -4.64 -44.42
C ALA A 22 11.20 -5.75 -44.95
N ALA A 23 11.53 -7.01 -44.68
CA ALA A 23 10.64 -8.14 -44.88
C ALA A 23 11.04 -9.30 -43.94
N PRO A 24 10.28 -9.58 -42.87
CA PRO A 24 10.47 -10.79 -42.07
C PRO A 24 9.83 -11.97 -42.80
N ARG A 25 10.50 -13.13 -42.85
CA ARG A 25 9.88 -14.42 -43.24
C ARG A 25 10.46 -15.60 -42.43
N PRO A 26 9.69 -16.69 -42.27
CA PRO A 26 9.61 -17.35 -40.97
C PRO A 26 10.01 -18.84 -41.03
N CYS A 27 9.56 -19.58 -40.00
CA CYS A 27 9.77 -21.00 -39.72
C CYS A 27 11.11 -21.33 -39.04
N ALA A 28 11.18 -22.34 -38.16
CA ALA A 28 10.18 -23.36 -37.80
C ALA A 28 10.14 -23.61 -36.29
N ALA A 29 9.04 -24.21 -35.83
CA ALA A 29 8.98 -24.84 -34.52
C ALA A 29 9.92 -26.06 -34.48
N GLY A 30 10.51 -26.29 -33.30
CA GLY A 30 11.25 -27.48 -32.95
C GLY A 30 11.12 -27.62 -31.45
N ASP A 31 10.27 -28.54 -31.01
CA ASP A 31 10.04 -28.83 -29.61
C ASP A 31 11.23 -29.63 -29.07
N GLU A 32 11.97 -29.06 -28.12
CA GLU A 32 12.89 -29.81 -27.26
C GLU A 32 12.51 -29.49 -25.81
N GLU A 33 11.72 -30.39 -25.22
CA GLU A 33 11.46 -30.45 -23.78
C GLU A 33 12.77 -30.89 -23.10
N GLU A 34 13.54 -29.93 -22.57
CA GLU A 34 14.55 -30.23 -21.55
C GLU A 34 13.90 -30.14 -20.17
N ASP A 35 13.75 -31.30 -19.53
CA ASP A 35 13.34 -31.45 -18.13
C ASP A 35 14.38 -30.83 -17.18
N ASP A 36 14.32 -29.51 -16.99
CA ASP A 36 15.07 -28.83 -15.93
C ASP A 36 14.50 -29.25 -14.56
N GLU A 37 15.23 -30.14 -13.86
CA GLU A 37 14.91 -30.57 -12.51
C GLU A 37 14.72 -29.35 -11.59
N ASP A 38 13.52 -29.21 -11.01
CA ASP A 38 13.16 -28.15 -10.05
C ASP A 38 14.04 -28.24 -8.79
N SER A 39 15.21 -27.61 -8.89
CA SER A 39 16.08 -27.32 -7.77
C SER A 39 15.44 -26.21 -6.93
N GLY A 40 14.45 -26.62 -6.13
CA GLY A 40 13.57 -25.77 -5.33
C GLY A 40 14.28 -24.75 -4.46
N VAL A 41 14.66 -23.63 -5.08
CA VAL A 41 14.86 -22.34 -4.43
C VAL A 41 13.46 -21.74 -4.36
N PRO A 42 12.87 -21.55 -3.17
CA PRO A 42 11.61 -20.85 -3.07
C PRO A 42 11.76 -19.49 -3.76
N ARG A 43 10.97 -19.25 -4.82
CA ARG A 43 10.65 -17.88 -5.20
C ARG A 43 9.95 -17.30 -3.98
N HIS A 44 10.71 -16.58 -3.16
CA HIS A 44 10.13 -15.68 -2.18
C HIS A 44 9.18 -14.78 -2.98
N LYS A 45 7.88 -15.03 -2.84
CA LYS A 45 6.92 -13.96 -2.99
C LYS A 45 7.34 -12.94 -1.93
N ASP A 46 7.64 -11.72 -2.33
CA ASP A 46 7.65 -10.62 -1.40
C ASP A 46 6.20 -10.49 -0.94
N HIS A 47 5.90 -11.04 0.24
CA HIS A 47 4.53 -11.13 0.76
C HIS A 47 4.05 -9.72 1.12
N HIS A 48 3.35 -9.11 0.16
CA HIS A 48 2.52 -7.93 0.36
C HIS A 48 1.47 -8.25 1.42
N TRP A 49 1.26 -7.33 2.36
CA TRP A 49 0.37 -7.58 3.49
C TRP A 49 -1.06 -7.18 3.10
N SER A 50 -2.07 -7.98 3.45
CA SER A 50 -3.47 -7.59 3.27
C SER A 50 -4.13 -7.23 4.61
N TYR A 51 -5.22 -6.46 4.56
CA TYR A 51 -6.13 -6.32 5.70
C TYR A 51 -6.81 -7.65 6.06
N GLN A 52 -6.93 -8.59 5.11
CA GLN A 52 -7.44 -9.94 5.38
C GLN A 52 -6.51 -10.71 6.33
N ASP A 53 -5.19 -10.50 6.21
CA ASP A 53 -4.14 -11.16 7.01
C ASP A 53 -3.82 -10.44 8.32
N MET A 54 -4.65 -9.46 8.72
CA MET A 54 -4.48 -8.68 9.96
C MET A 54 -4.11 -9.49 11.22
N PRO A 55 -4.71 -10.67 11.49
CA PRO A 55 -4.34 -11.49 12.65
C PRO A 55 -2.91 -12.04 12.59
N GLU A 56 -2.34 -12.15 11.39
CA GLU A 56 -1.04 -12.79 11.13
C GLU A 56 0.10 -11.78 10.92
N TRP A 57 -0.20 -10.47 10.79
CA TRP A 57 0.81 -9.40 10.59
C TRP A 57 2.00 -9.48 11.56
N ALA A 58 1.78 -9.88 12.81
CA ALA A 58 2.85 -9.98 13.81
C ALA A 58 3.91 -11.06 13.51
N SER A 59 3.57 -12.07 12.69
CA SER A 59 4.52 -13.12 12.26
C SER A 59 5.66 -12.56 11.40
N GLU A 60 5.36 -11.57 10.55
CA GLU A 60 6.30 -10.90 9.65
C GLU A 60 6.80 -9.56 10.22
N PHE A 61 5.94 -8.88 10.98
CA PHE A 61 6.16 -7.55 11.54
C PHE A 61 5.94 -7.56 13.07
N PRO A 62 6.90 -8.06 13.88
CA PRO A 62 6.71 -8.31 15.32
C PRO A 62 6.29 -7.10 16.16
N HIS A 63 6.51 -5.88 15.67
CA HIS A 63 6.01 -4.66 16.32
C HIS A 63 4.48 -4.57 16.33
N CYS A 64 3.76 -5.25 15.43
CA CYS A 64 2.30 -5.29 15.38
C CYS A 64 1.67 -5.99 16.61
N GLU A 65 2.44 -6.81 17.33
CA GLU A 65 2.07 -7.43 18.62
C GLU A 65 2.36 -6.52 19.84
N GLY A 66 2.78 -5.28 19.61
CA GLY A 66 3.16 -4.34 20.65
C GLY A 66 2.03 -3.97 21.63
N ARG A 67 2.39 -3.44 22.80
CA ARG A 67 1.42 -3.08 23.84
C ARG A 67 0.81 -1.68 23.67
N MET A 68 1.35 -0.85 22.78
CA MET A 68 0.93 0.53 22.50
C MET A 68 0.38 0.67 21.08
N GLN A 69 -0.32 -0.34 20.59
CA GLN A 69 -0.85 -0.37 19.23
C GLN A 69 -2.07 0.55 19.03
N SER A 70 -2.39 0.81 17.77
CA SER A 70 -3.51 1.62 17.28
C SER A 70 -4.25 0.88 16.15
N PRO A 71 -5.53 1.18 15.88
CA PRO A 71 -6.39 2.19 16.53
C PRO A 71 -6.92 1.72 17.90
N ILE A 72 -7.60 2.61 18.63
CA ILE A 72 -8.25 2.31 19.92
C ILE A 72 -9.71 2.76 19.93
N ASN A 73 -10.51 2.22 20.85
CA ASN A 73 -11.75 2.89 21.28
C ASN A 73 -11.42 4.00 22.28
N ILE A 74 -11.98 5.18 22.04
CA ILE A 74 -11.94 6.31 22.96
C ILE A 74 -13.20 6.25 23.81
N ASP A 75 -13.05 5.89 25.07
CA ASP A 75 -14.10 5.96 26.10
C ASP A 75 -14.13 7.38 26.68
N THR A 76 -15.18 8.15 26.37
CA THR A 76 -15.31 9.57 26.75
C THR A 76 -15.59 9.78 28.24
N ALA A 77 -15.98 8.74 28.98
CA ALA A 77 -16.07 8.78 30.43
C ALA A 77 -14.69 8.55 31.11
N ALA A 78 -13.79 7.81 30.43
CA ALA A 78 -12.45 7.50 30.92
C ALA A 78 -11.36 8.52 30.54
N VAL A 79 -11.59 9.41 29.57
CA VAL A 79 -10.58 10.42 29.17
C VAL A 79 -10.21 11.38 30.32
N SER A 80 -8.95 11.79 30.34
CA SER A 80 -8.44 12.78 31.30
C SER A 80 -8.27 14.15 30.64
N PHE A 81 -9.03 15.16 31.07
CA PHE A 81 -8.84 16.54 30.63
C PHE A 81 -7.41 17.01 30.96
N SER A 82 -6.76 17.65 29.98
CA SER A 82 -5.42 18.21 30.13
C SER A 82 -5.36 19.62 29.57
N ALA A 83 -5.27 20.62 30.45
CA ALA A 83 -5.09 22.02 30.08
C ALA A 83 -3.75 22.33 29.38
N LYS A 84 -2.87 21.33 29.20
CA LYS A 84 -1.63 21.44 28.39
C LYS A 84 -1.87 21.16 26.90
N LEU A 85 -3.07 20.71 26.54
CA LEU A 85 -3.49 20.53 25.16
C LEU A 85 -4.09 21.86 24.67
N GLU A 86 -3.18 22.77 24.31
CA GLU A 86 -3.47 24.08 23.71
C GLU A 86 -4.05 23.94 22.30
N PRO A 87 -4.52 25.03 21.65
CA PRO A 87 -4.90 24.99 20.24
C PRO A 87 -3.80 24.40 19.33
N LEU A 88 -4.23 23.67 18.29
CA LEU A 88 -3.34 23.21 17.22
C LEU A 88 -3.12 24.35 16.23
N VAL A 89 -1.89 24.46 15.71
CA VAL A 89 -1.53 25.46 14.71
C VAL A 89 -1.07 24.76 13.44
N LEU A 90 -1.92 24.83 12.42
CA LEU A 90 -1.64 24.36 11.06
C LEU A 90 -1.13 25.54 10.22
N SER A 91 0.03 25.40 9.60
CA SER A 91 0.65 26.44 8.77
C SER A 91 1.01 25.90 7.39
N GLY A 92 0.73 26.67 6.34
CA GLY A 92 1.02 26.30 4.95
C GLY A 92 0.03 25.32 4.30
N TYR A 93 -1.15 25.10 4.88
CA TYR A 93 -2.18 24.17 4.38
C TYR A 93 -3.01 24.74 3.22
N ASP A 94 -3.16 26.06 3.16
CA ASP A 94 -3.76 26.77 2.03
C ASP A 94 -2.75 26.83 0.86
N LEU A 95 -2.88 25.88 -0.07
CA LEU A 95 -2.01 25.80 -1.24
C LEU A 95 -2.62 26.50 -2.46
N PRO A 96 -1.84 27.28 -3.22
CA PRO A 96 -2.32 27.91 -4.43
C PRO A 96 -2.55 26.85 -5.53
N PRO A 97 -3.60 26.98 -6.38
CA PRO A 97 -3.93 26.00 -7.44
C PRO A 97 -2.87 25.74 -8.51
N LYS A 98 -1.76 26.47 -8.52
CA LYS A 98 -0.60 26.26 -9.39
C LYS A 98 0.34 25.14 -8.89
N GLU A 99 0.20 24.74 -7.63
CA GLU A 99 0.95 23.62 -7.08
C GLU A 99 0.23 22.31 -7.38
N THR A 100 0.98 21.21 -7.44
CA THR A 100 0.48 19.88 -7.79
C THR A 100 0.87 18.89 -6.71
N LEU A 101 -0.12 18.18 -6.18
CA LEU A 101 0.04 17.15 -5.17
C LEU A 101 -0.11 15.77 -5.83
N PRO A 102 0.87 14.87 -5.73
CA PRO A 102 0.72 13.50 -6.23
C PRO A 102 -0.36 12.77 -5.45
N LEU A 103 -1.26 12.08 -6.15
CA LEU A 103 -2.32 11.24 -5.62
C LEU A 103 -2.14 9.83 -6.18
N VAL A 104 -2.04 8.83 -5.30
CA VAL A 104 -1.69 7.46 -5.67
C VAL A 104 -2.66 6.47 -5.04
N ASN A 105 -3.07 5.45 -5.79
CA ASN A 105 -3.63 4.23 -5.22
C ASN A 105 -2.47 3.27 -4.90
N ASN A 106 -2.24 2.98 -3.62
CA ASN A 106 -1.12 2.13 -3.20
C ASN A 106 -1.52 0.67 -2.90
N GLY A 107 -2.68 0.22 -3.38
CA GLY A 107 -3.23 -1.11 -3.12
C GLY A 107 -3.95 -1.27 -1.78
N HIS A 108 -3.79 -0.29 -0.88
CA HIS A 108 -4.38 -0.33 0.47
C HIS A 108 -5.25 0.90 0.77
N THR A 109 -4.97 2.02 0.13
CA THR A 109 -5.68 3.30 0.32
C THR A 109 -5.37 4.25 -0.84
N VAL A 110 -6.17 5.31 -0.96
CA VAL A 110 -5.75 6.51 -1.70
C VAL A 110 -4.89 7.38 -0.79
N LEU A 111 -3.71 7.75 -1.29
CA LEU A 111 -2.70 8.51 -0.57
C LEU A 111 -2.36 9.79 -1.36
N LEU A 112 -2.50 10.94 -0.72
CA LEU A 112 -2.17 12.26 -1.27
C LEU A 112 -0.87 12.77 -0.63
N GLY A 113 0.13 13.11 -1.44
CA GLY A 113 1.39 13.69 -0.97
C GLY A 113 1.25 15.13 -0.53
N LEU A 114 1.88 15.47 0.60
CA LEU A 114 1.84 16.82 1.18
C LEU A 114 3.24 17.41 1.25
N PRO A 115 3.44 18.69 0.86
CA PRO A 115 4.76 19.30 0.86
C PRO A 115 5.24 19.59 2.28
N LYS A 116 6.53 19.34 2.57
CA LYS A 116 7.18 19.52 3.90
C LYS A 116 7.05 20.92 4.52
N LYS A 117 6.61 21.93 3.74
CA LYS A 117 6.29 23.29 4.20
C LYS A 117 4.98 23.38 4.99
N MET A 118 4.05 22.44 4.78
CA MET A 118 2.92 22.24 5.67
C MET A 118 3.43 21.78 7.03
N THR A 119 3.06 22.48 8.09
CA THR A 119 3.56 22.22 9.43
C THR A 119 2.45 22.21 10.47
N LEU A 120 2.56 21.25 11.39
CA LEU A 120 1.75 21.09 12.59
C LEU A 120 2.57 21.54 13.80
N SER A 121 2.01 22.43 14.61
CA SER A 121 2.58 22.88 15.89
C SER A 121 1.47 23.19 16.90
N GLY A 122 1.81 23.74 18.07
CA GLY A 122 0.85 23.93 19.16
C GLY A 122 0.45 22.60 19.81
N GLY A 123 -0.73 22.55 20.44
CA GLY A 123 -1.31 21.32 20.98
C GLY A 123 -0.47 20.52 21.98
N GLY A 124 0.53 21.13 22.62
CA GLY A 124 1.49 20.44 23.47
C GLY A 124 2.54 19.59 22.74
N PHE A 125 2.72 19.77 21.42
CA PHE A 125 3.85 19.17 20.69
C PHE A 125 5.17 19.87 21.05
N PRO A 126 6.25 19.14 21.39
CA PRO A 126 7.51 19.75 21.85
C PRO A 126 8.33 20.42 20.75
N GLN A 127 8.07 20.09 19.48
CA GLN A 127 8.62 20.74 18.29
C GLN A 127 7.59 20.72 17.16
N PRO A 128 7.77 21.50 16.09
CA PRO A 128 6.97 21.36 14.87
C PRO A 128 7.12 19.97 14.22
N TYR A 129 6.07 19.55 13.55
CA TYR A 129 6.05 18.38 12.67
C TYR A 129 5.78 18.84 11.24
N GLN A 130 6.47 18.27 10.26
CA GLN A 130 6.28 18.52 8.84
C GLN A 130 5.29 17.49 8.28
N ALA A 131 4.32 17.92 7.48
CA ALA A 131 3.44 16.99 6.78
C ALA A 131 4.24 16.17 5.74
N ALA A 132 3.77 14.95 5.48
CA ALA A 132 4.31 14.09 4.44
C ALA A 132 3.22 13.57 3.49
N GLN A 133 2.08 13.15 4.05
CA GLN A 133 0.95 12.64 3.27
C GLN A 133 -0.36 12.76 4.07
N LEU A 134 -1.48 12.56 3.38
CA LEU A 134 -2.72 12.11 3.98
C LEU A 134 -3.25 10.87 3.25
N HIS A 135 -4.05 10.06 3.94
CA HIS A 135 -4.72 8.89 3.39
C HIS A 135 -6.06 8.65 4.10
N LEU A 136 -6.86 7.72 3.57
CA LEU A 136 -8.22 7.45 4.05
C LEU A 136 -8.45 5.98 4.38
N HIS A 137 -9.30 5.73 5.36
CA HIS A 137 -9.84 4.42 5.70
C HIS A 137 -11.38 4.47 5.57
N TRP A 138 -11.99 3.41 5.03
CA TRP A 138 -13.42 3.34 4.77
C TRP A 138 -13.94 1.90 4.91
N GLY A 139 -15.26 1.78 5.00
CA GLY A 139 -15.95 0.51 5.18
C GLY A 139 -16.31 -0.17 3.86
N SER A 140 -17.53 -0.68 3.77
CA SER A 140 -18.02 -1.38 2.57
C SER A 140 -19.55 -1.39 2.46
N GLY A 141 -20.03 -1.47 1.21
CA GLY A 141 -21.41 -1.85 0.87
C GLY A 141 -22.50 -1.02 1.52
N HIS A 142 -22.35 0.31 1.55
CA HIS A 142 -23.26 1.33 2.12
C HIS A 142 -23.60 1.19 3.63
N SER A 143 -23.25 0.08 4.27
CA SER A 143 -23.85 -0.38 5.54
C SER A 143 -22.81 -0.80 6.58
N GLN A 144 -21.57 -1.09 6.18
CA GLN A 144 -20.47 -1.32 7.11
C GLN A 144 -19.65 -0.04 7.27
N PRO A 145 -19.59 0.56 8.47
CA PRO A 145 -18.70 1.69 8.77
C PRO A 145 -17.23 1.22 8.84
N GLY A 146 -16.29 2.08 8.46
CA GLY A 146 -14.85 1.73 8.43
C GLY A 146 -13.90 2.86 8.84
N SER A 147 -14.28 3.72 9.79
CA SER A 147 -13.26 4.43 10.57
C SER A 147 -12.36 3.44 11.30
N GLU A 148 -11.10 3.79 11.57
CA GLU A 148 -10.17 2.95 12.32
C GLU A 148 -10.47 3.03 13.83
N HIS A 149 -10.47 4.25 14.35
CA HIS A 149 -10.85 4.57 15.72
C HIS A 149 -12.36 4.44 15.91
N THR A 150 -12.75 4.33 17.18
CA THR A 150 -14.14 4.38 17.62
C THR A 150 -14.26 5.29 18.83
N VAL A 151 -15.45 5.86 19.04
CA VAL A 151 -15.78 6.67 20.23
C VAL A 151 -16.97 6.02 20.91
N ASP A 152 -16.83 5.65 22.19
CA ASP A 152 -17.85 4.95 22.97
C ASP A 152 -18.46 3.71 22.26
N GLY A 153 -17.62 2.99 21.49
CA GLY A 153 -17.97 1.83 20.69
C GLY A 153 -18.56 2.14 19.30
N HIS A 154 -18.80 3.41 18.97
CA HIS A 154 -19.32 3.82 17.66
C HIS A 154 -18.21 3.94 16.62
N ARG A 155 -18.40 3.29 15.46
CA ARG A 155 -17.54 3.39 14.26
C ARG A 155 -18.23 4.26 13.20
N TYR A 156 -17.48 5.18 12.61
CA TYR A 156 -17.95 6.12 11.59
C TYR A 156 -17.71 5.56 10.18
N ALA A 157 -18.28 6.20 9.16
CA ALA A 157 -18.26 5.68 7.79
C ALA A 157 -16.84 5.51 7.22
N GLY A 158 -15.94 6.44 7.57
CA GLY A 158 -14.51 6.36 7.31
C GLY A 158 -13.71 7.26 8.25
N GLU A 159 -12.41 7.37 8.01
CA GLU A 159 -11.48 8.21 8.76
C GLU A 159 -10.38 8.75 7.84
N ILE A 160 -10.04 10.03 7.98
CA ILE A 160 -8.87 10.63 7.31
C ILE A 160 -7.70 10.67 8.28
N HIS A 161 -6.52 10.28 7.82
CA HIS A 161 -5.25 10.40 8.54
C HIS A 161 -4.34 11.39 7.81
N VAL A 162 -3.95 12.47 8.48
CA VAL A 162 -2.92 13.40 7.99
C VAL A 162 -1.63 13.12 8.77
N VAL A 163 -0.61 12.62 8.07
CA VAL A 163 0.64 12.10 8.65
C VAL A 163 1.73 13.15 8.60
N HIS A 164 2.32 13.40 9.76
CA HIS A 164 3.44 14.33 9.94
C HIS A 164 4.60 13.62 10.63
N TYR A 165 5.81 14.06 10.33
CA TYR A 165 7.02 13.63 11.02
C TYR A 165 7.71 14.81 11.72
N SER A 166 8.35 14.52 12.84
CA SER A 166 9.02 15.48 13.70
C SER A 166 10.17 16.14 12.94
N SER A 167 10.24 17.48 12.92
CA SER A 167 11.27 18.24 12.20
C SER A 167 12.71 18.08 12.72
N ARG A 168 12.92 17.15 13.66
CA ARG A 168 14.23 16.68 14.15
C ARG A 168 14.89 15.68 13.19
N PHE A 169 14.13 15.11 12.25
CA PHE A 169 14.56 14.08 11.31
C PHE A 169 14.46 14.62 9.87
N GLU A 170 15.29 14.11 8.96
CA GLU A 170 15.35 14.57 7.57
C GLU A 170 14.17 14.05 6.73
N SER A 171 13.60 12.91 7.14
CA SER A 171 12.55 12.21 6.41
C SER A 171 11.51 11.52 7.31
N LEU A 172 10.34 11.24 6.72
CA LEU A 172 9.32 10.38 7.31
C LEU A 172 9.88 9.00 7.67
N GLN A 173 10.76 8.43 6.83
CA GLN A 173 11.26 7.07 7.00
C GLN A 173 12.25 6.93 8.16
N GLU A 174 13.10 7.94 8.36
CA GLU A 174 13.95 8.04 9.56
C GLU A 174 13.10 8.21 10.83
N ALA A 175 12.10 9.10 10.78
CA ALA A 175 11.25 9.39 11.94
C ALA A 175 10.32 8.24 12.33
N ALA A 176 9.93 7.38 11.39
CA ALA A 176 8.87 6.40 11.60
C ALA A 176 9.20 5.33 12.67
N SER A 177 10.48 5.00 12.88
CA SER A 177 10.93 4.08 13.93
C SER A 177 11.28 4.75 15.26
N GLU A 178 11.26 6.09 15.33
CA GLU A 178 11.77 6.85 16.47
C GLU A 178 10.68 7.34 17.44
N PRO A 179 10.91 7.31 18.78
CA PRO A 179 9.94 7.79 19.76
C PRO A 179 9.54 9.26 19.57
N GLY A 180 8.24 9.50 19.41
CA GLY A 180 7.70 10.83 19.07
C GLY A 180 8.23 11.33 17.72
N GLY A 181 8.56 10.41 16.81
CA GLY A 181 8.95 10.71 15.44
C GLY A 181 7.76 11.08 14.57
N LEU A 182 6.56 10.54 14.85
CA LEU A 182 5.35 10.79 14.06
C LEU A 182 4.27 11.49 14.88
N ALA A 183 3.50 12.34 14.21
CA ALA A 183 2.23 12.90 14.70
C ALA A 183 1.17 12.73 13.62
N VAL A 184 0.05 12.08 13.97
CA VAL A 184 -1.06 11.87 13.05
C VAL A 184 -2.29 12.60 13.56
N LEU A 185 -2.88 13.40 12.68
CA LEU A 185 -4.20 14.00 12.89
C LEU A 185 -5.24 13.07 12.27
N ALA A 186 -6.28 12.75 13.03
CA ALA A 186 -7.35 11.85 12.63
C ALA A 186 -8.71 12.53 12.76
N ALA A 187 -9.54 12.45 11.72
CA ALA A 187 -10.91 12.94 11.75
C ALA A 187 -11.89 11.91 11.19
N PHE A 188 -13.00 11.71 11.90
CA PHE A 188 -14.06 10.81 11.48
C PHE A 188 -14.88 11.38 10.33
N LEU A 189 -15.17 10.54 9.34
CA LEU A 189 -16.05 10.86 8.21
C LEU A 189 -17.47 10.36 8.53
N GLN A 190 -18.40 11.29 8.67
CA GLN A 190 -19.81 11.03 8.91
C GLN A 190 -20.62 11.27 7.63
N VAL A 191 -21.60 10.42 7.34
CA VAL A 191 -22.57 10.68 6.27
C VAL A 191 -23.44 11.89 6.65
N GLY A 192 -23.42 12.92 5.81
CA GLY A 192 -24.24 14.11 5.88
C GLY A 192 -25.18 14.26 4.68
N MET A 193 -25.93 15.36 4.65
CA MET A 193 -26.92 15.64 3.58
C MET A 193 -26.35 16.40 2.38
N GLU A 194 -25.19 17.04 2.54
CA GLU A 194 -24.61 17.97 1.55
C GLU A 194 -23.27 17.45 1.02
N THR A 195 -22.95 17.84 -0.22
CA THR A 195 -21.65 17.58 -0.82
C THR A 195 -20.57 18.40 -0.13
N ASN A 196 -19.50 17.72 0.30
CA ASN A 196 -18.30 18.35 0.82
C ASN A 196 -17.37 18.73 -0.35
N GLU A 197 -17.36 20.01 -0.73
CA GLU A 197 -16.53 20.49 -1.85
C GLU A 197 -15.00 20.31 -1.64
N PRO A 198 -14.40 20.55 -0.46
CA PRO A 198 -12.99 20.21 -0.21
C PRO A 198 -12.62 18.78 -0.59
N TYR A 199 -13.43 17.79 -0.23
CA TYR A 199 -13.16 16.38 -0.59
C TYR A 199 -13.29 16.11 -2.10
N GLN A 200 -14.03 16.92 -2.86
CA GLN A 200 -14.13 16.76 -4.32
C GLN A 200 -12.81 16.97 -5.05
N HIS A 201 -11.82 17.65 -4.44
CA HIS A 201 -10.47 17.75 -5.02
C HIS A 201 -9.78 16.39 -5.15
N ILE A 202 -10.06 15.46 -4.23
CA ILE A 202 -9.54 14.08 -4.23
C ILE A 202 -10.52 13.14 -4.96
N LEU A 203 -11.79 13.15 -4.54
CA LEU A 203 -12.78 12.13 -4.98
C LEU A 203 -13.02 12.11 -6.49
N LYS A 204 -12.86 13.25 -7.19
CA LYS A 204 -13.02 13.31 -8.65
C LYS A 204 -11.91 12.59 -9.42
N GLN A 205 -10.72 12.44 -8.81
CA GLN A 205 -9.55 11.84 -9.45
C GLN A 205 -9.44 10.32 -9.24
N LEU A 206 -10.26 9.72 -8.36
CA LEU A 206 -10.14 8.29 -8.01
C LEU A 206 -10.36 7.34 -9.21
N ARG A 207 -11.02 7.82 -10.28
CA ARG A 207 -11.20 7.07 -11.53
C ARG A 207 -9.95 7.03 -12.41
N ASP A 208 -9.02 7.96 -12.19
CA ASP A 208 -7.76 8.08 -12.93
C ASP A 208 -6.61 7.33 -12.21
N ILE A 209 -6.88 6.77 -11.03
CA ILE A 209 -5.99 5.92 -10.22
C ILE A 209 -6.74 4.68 -9.73
N LYS A 210 -7.48 4.04 -10.63
CA LYS A 210 -8.42 2.97 -10.28
C LYS A 210 -7.69 1.74 -9.78
N GLU A 211 -6.64 1.31 -10.48
CA GLU A 211 -5.90 0.09 -10.16
C GLU A 211 -4.70 0.36 -9.24
N GLU A 212 -4.16 -0.69 -8.60
CA GLU A 212 -3.00 -0.56 -7.72
C GLU A 212 -1.76 -0.02 -8.47
N GLY A 213 -1.09 0.96 -7.85
CA GLY A 213 0.12 1.58 -8.37
C GLY A 213 -0.11 2.72 -9.36
N GLU A 214 -1.36 3.00 -9.76
CA GLU A 214 -1.67 4.16 -10.59
C GLU A 214 -1.52 5.48 -9.81
N GLU A 215 -1.00 6.51 -10.50
CA GLU A 215 -0.76 7.85 -9.95
C GLU A 215 -1.33 8.96 -10.85
N THR A 216 -1.80 10.03 -10.21
CA THR A 216 -2.28 11.26 -10.86
C THR A 216 -1.91 12.49 -10.03
N ALA A 217 -2.31 13.69 -10.45
CA ALA A 217 -1.99 14.95 -9.77
C ALA A 217 -3.25 15.76 -9.41
N VAL A 218 -3.35 16.17 -8.15
CA VAL A 218 -4.37 17.09 -7.64
C VAL A 218 -3.80 18.51 -7.61
N ALA A 219 -4.52 19.48 -8.18
CA ALA A 219 -4.16 20.89 -8.09
C ALA A 219 -4.32 21.40 -6.64
N GLY A 220 -3.40 22.26 -6.20
CA GLY A 220 -3.35 22.81 -4.84
C GLY A 220 -4.67 23.44 -4.36
N PHE A 221 -4.99 23.19 -3.09
CA PHE A 221 -6.20 23.67 -2.42
C PHE A 221 -5.94 23.81 -0.92
N ASP A 222 -6.92 24.34 -0.16
CA ASP A 222 -6.85 24.39 1.30
C ASP A 222 -7.06 23.00 1.92
N VAL A 223 -5.95 22.32 2.20
CA VAL A 223 -5.92 20.98 2.81
C VAL A 223 -6.48 21.00 4.23
N ALA A 224 -6.47 22.14 4.94
CA ALA A 224 -7.07 22.22 6.27
C ALA A 224 -8.60 22.06 6.22
N LYS A 225 -9.25 22.29 5.07
CA LYS A 225 -10.68 22.01 4.86
C LYS A 225 -11.04 20.55 4.70
N LEU A 226 -10.05 19.64 4.73
CA LEU A 226 -10.30 18.21 4.91
C LEU A 226 -10.40 17.82 6.40
N LEU A 227 -10.08 18.73 7.32
CA LEU A 227 -10.23 18.55 8.76
C LEU A 227 -11.49 19.26 9.28
N PRO A 228 -11.93 19.00 10.52
CA PRO A 228 -13.08 19.68 11.11
C PRO A 228 -12.81 21.18 11.33
N ASP A 229 -13.88 21.99 11.38
CA ASP A 229 -13.76 23.42 11.67
C ASP A 229 -13.29 23.70 13.13
N ASP A 230 -13.67 22.82 14.07
CA ASP A 230 -13.24 22.86 15.48
C ASP A 230 -12.02 21.97 15.69
N LEU A 231 -10.84 22.57 15.52
CA LEU A 231 -9.54 21.95 15.79
C LEU A 231 -9.12 22.03 17.28
N ASP A 232 -9.87 22.73 18.12
CA ASP A 232 -9.55 22.91 19.54
C ASP A 232 -10.04 21.73 20.39
N ARG A 233 -11.03 20.97 19.90
CA ARG A 233 -11.61 19.80 20.59
C ARG A 233 -11.10 18.48 20.04
N TYR A 234 -10.13 17.89 20.72
CA TYR A 234 -9.51 16.62 20.31
C TYR A 234 -9.07 15.76 21.50
N PHE A 235 -8.87 14.48 21.20
CA PHE A 235 -8.26 13.49 22.07
C PHE A 235 -6.79 13.25 21.69
N ARG A 236 -5.95 12.92 22.67
CA ARG A 236 -4.51 12.76 22.51
C ARG A 236 -3.99 11.51 23.21
N TYR A 237 -3.28 10.64 22.50
CA TYR A 237 -2.64 9.46 23.09
C TYR A 237 -1.40 8.99 22.29
N ASN A 238 -0.52 8.21 22.94
CA ASN A 238 0.62 7.58 22.28
C ASN A 238 0.23 6.19 21.74
N GLY A 239 0.46 5.97 20.45
CA GLY A 239 0.04 4.79 19.72
C GLY A 239 1.06 4.31 18.69
N SER A 240 0.56 3.64 17.66
CA SER A 240 1.36 3.09 16.57
C SER A 240 0.87 3.55 15.20
N LEU A 241 1.65 3.21 14.16
CA LEU A 241 1.09 3.01 12.82
C LEU A 241 0.01 1.93 12.88
N THR A 242 -1.05 2.10 12.09
CA THR A 242 -2.19 1.17 12.00
C THR A 242 -2.01 0.12 10.90
N THR A 243 -0.98 0.25 10.08
CA THR A 243 -0.52 -0.73 9.09
C THR A 243 0.87 -1.26 9.47
N PRO A 244 1.32 -2.40 8.91
CA PRO A 244 2.71 -2.84 8.99
C PRO A 244 3.70 -1.73 8.60
N PRO A 245 4.86 -1.60 9.29
CA PRO A 245 5.36 -2.47 10.35
C PRO A 245 4.86 -2.10 11.75
N CYS A 246 3.77 -1.33 11.91
CA CYS A 246 3.14 -1.04 13.20
C CYS A 246 4.04 -0.38 14.28
N TYR A 247 5.01 0.44 13.90
CA TYR A 247 5.91 1.12 14.84
C TYR A 247 5.14 1.97 15.87
N GLN A 248 5.51 1.85 17.15
CA GLN A 248 4.83 2.48 18.30
C GLN A 248 5.34 3.90 18.58
N THR A 249 5.34 4.73 17.54
CA THR A 249 6.07 6.00 17.46
C THR A 249 5.16 7.20 17.25
N VAL A 250 3.86 6.93 17.08
CA VAL A 250 2.85 7.91 16.68
C VAL A 250 2.22 8.59 17.90
N ASN A 251 2.24 9.91 17.88
CA ASN A 251 1.48 10.74 18.79
C ASN A 251 0.15 11.13 18.11
N TRP A 252 -0.93 10.43 18.48
CA TRP A 252 -2.23 10.53 17.84
C TRP A 252 -3.03 11.73 18.34
N THR A 253 -3.70 12.41 17.41
CA THR A 253 -4.66 13.48 17.70
C THR A 253 -5.96 13.17 16.98
N VAL A 254 -6.98 12.74 17.70
CA VAL A 254 -8.28 12.33 17.13
C VAL A 254 -9.29 13.44 17.43
N PHE A 255 -9.83 14.09 16.40
CA PHE A 255 -10.78 15.20 16.57
C PHE A 255 -12.14 14.72 17.08
N ASN A 256 -12.76 15.51 17.95
CA ASN A 256 -14.10 15.24 18.48
C ASN A 256 -15.20 15.63 17.49
N GLN A 257 -14.99 16.66 16.67
CA GLN A 257 -15.91 17.01 15.59
C GLN A 257 -15.66 16.10 14.38
N THR A 258 -16.73 15.60 13.77
CA THR A 258 -16.69 14.79 12.55
C THR A 258 -16.70 15.69 11.31
N VAL A 259 -15.98 15.30 10.24
CA VAL A 259 -16.19 15.90 8.91
C VAL A 259 -17.38 15.21 8.23
N ARG A 260 -18.23 15.98 7.55
CA ARG A 260 -19.42 15.43 6.85
C ARG A 260 -19.22 15.39 5.35
N LEU A 261 -19.53 14.25 4.75
CA LEU A 261 -19.54 13.99 3.30
C LEU A 261 -20.93 13.44 2.91
N SER A 262 -21.37 13.64 1.67
CA SER A 262 -22.63 13.04 1.20
C SER A 262 -22.51 11.50 1.10
N ARG A 263 -23.65 10.79 1.06
CA ARG A 263 -23.65 9.32 0.91
C ARG A 263 -23.00 8.90 -0.42
N GLU A 264 -23.20 9.68 -1.47
CA GLU A 264 -22.59 9.46 -2.78
C GLU A 264 -21.06 9.60 -2.69
N GLN A 265 -20.55 10.62 -1.98
CA GLN A 265 -19.11 10.82 -1.79
C GLN A 265 -18.43 9.67 -1.03
N ILE A 266 -19.06 9.15 0.02
CA ILE A 266 -18.54 7.96 0.73
C ILE A 266 -18.61 6.72 -0.18
N SER A 267 -19.64 6.58 -1.01
CA SER A 267 -19.74 5.47 -1.98
C SER A 267 -18.65 5.50 -3.04
N VAL A 268 -18.22 6.68 -3.50
CA VAL A 268 -17.07 6.78 -4.41
C VAL A 268 -15.79 6.20 -3.76
N LEU A 269 -15.60 6.32 -2.43
CA LEU A 269 -14.50 5.65 -1.73
C LEU A 269 -14.71 4.13 -1.66
N GLU A 270 -15.91 3.68 -1.25
CA GLU A 270 -16.24 2.26 -1.07
C GLU A 270 -16.22 1.41 -2.37
N GLU A 271 -16.32 2.04 -3.56
CA GLU A 271 -16.66 1.37 -4.82
C GLU A 271 -15.70 1.65 -6.00
N THR A 272 -14.75 2.59 -5.90
CA THR A 272 -13.92 2.99 -7.07
C THR A 272 -12.58 2.25 -7.16
N LEU A 273 -11.83 2.18 -6.06
CA LEU A 273 -10.43 1.76 -6.07
C LEU A 273 -10.28 0.24 -5.98
N HIS A 274 -9.31 -0.30 -6.70
CA HIS A 274 -8.95 -1.72 -6.75
C HIS A 274 -7.53 -1.92 -6.19
N GLY A 275 -7.29 -3.04 -5.52
CA GLY A 275 -5.98 -3.45 -5.00
C GLY A 275 -5.41 -4.64 -5.78
N ASP A 276 -4.72 -5.54 -5.07
CA ASP A 276 -4.20 -6.79 -5.64
C ASP A 276 -5.31 -7.63 -6.31
N GLU A 277 -4.91 -8.39 -7.33
CA GLU A 277 -5.77 -9.23 -8.18
C GLU A 277 -7.01 -8.51 -8.79
N GLU A 278 -6.95 -7.17 -8.94
CA GLU A 278 -8.06 -6.30 -9.39
C GLU A 278 -9.29 -6.31 -8.46
N GLU A 279 -9.15 -6.70 -7.19
CA GLU A 279 -10.26 -6.73 -6.22
C GLU A 279 -10.53 -5.35 -5.58
N PRO A 280 -11.80 -4.95 -5.33
CA PRO A 280 -12.12 -3.64 -4.74
C PRO A 280 -11.50 -3.43 -3.35
N ILE A 281 -10.85 -2.27 -3.13
CA ILE A 281 -10.33 -1.87 -1.83
C ILE A 281 -11.52 -1.53 -0.91
N GLN A 282 -11.83 -2.46 0.00
CA GLN A 282 -12.96 -2.38 0.90
C GLN A 282 -12.58 -2.77 2.31
N SER A 283 -13.23 -2.14 3.30
CA SER A 283 -12.98 -2.38 4.73
C SER A 283 -11.49 -2.27 5.11
N ASN A 284 -10.81 -1.27 4.55
CA ASN A 284 -9.35 -1.06 4.66
C ASN A 284 -8.96 -0.40 6.00
N PHE A 285 -9.46 -0.93 7.11
CA PHE A 285 -9.22 -0.42 8.47
C PHE A 285 -8.78 -1.54 9.40
N ARG A 286 -7.94 -1.21 10.39
CA ARG A 286 -7.45 -2.18 11.36
C ARG A 286 -8.44 -2.42 12.49
N LEU A 287 -8.48 -3.65 12.99
CA LEU A 287 -9.21 -3.99 14.21
C LEU A 287 -8.69 -3.21 15.44
N LEU A 288 -9.60 -2.91 16.37
CA LEU A 288 -9.31 -2.15 17.59
C LEU A 288 -8.28 -2.86 18.47
N GLN A 289 -7.36 -2.07 19.01
CA GLN A 289 -6.25 -2.52 19.84
C GLN A 289 -6.49 -2.21 21.32
N ASN A 290 -5.96 -3.05 22.20
CA ASN A 290 -6.12 -2.88 23.64
C ASN A 290 -5.41 -1.61 24.14
N LEU A 291 -6.08 -0.84 24.99
CA LEU A 291 -5.50 0.38 25.59
C LEU A 291 -4.29 0.06 26.49
N ASN A 292 -4.25 -1.13 27.09
CA ASN A 292 -3.08 -1.68 27.82
C ASN A 292 -2.54 -0.80 28.96
N GLY A 293 -3.41 -0.01 29.61
CA GLY A 293 -3.05 0.88 30.70
C GLY A 293 -2.52 2.26 30.27
N ARG A 294 -2.53 2.57 28.97
CA ARG A 294 -2.37 3.96 28.50
C ARG A 294 -3.56 4.81 28.96
N SER A 295 -3.34 6.12 29.12
CA SER A 295 -4.40 7.10 29.30
C SER A 295 -4.63 7.86 28.00
N VAL A 296 -5.91 8.12 27.68
CA VAL A 296 -6.28 9.08 26.63
C VAL A 296 -6.53 10.44 27.28
N LEU A 297 -5.92 11.48 26.75
CA LEU A 297 -6.12 12.86 27.19
C LEU A 297 -7.17 13.55 26.32
N SER A 298 -7.87 14.54 26.87
CA SER A 298 -8.81 15.41 26.15
C SER A 298 -8.41 16.87 26.29
N SER A 299 -8.45 17.63 25.19
CA SER A 299 -8.23 19.10 25.20
C SER A 299 -9.42 19.88 25.77
N PHE A 300 -10.58 19.24 25.88
CA PHE A 300 -11.81 19.84 26.37
C PHE A 300 -12.38 19.07 27.56
N GLN A 301 -13.17 19.75 28.40
CA GLN A 301 -13.91 19.11 29.48
C GLN A 301 -15.18 18.45 28.90
N SER A 302 -15.35 17.14 29.14
CA SER A 302 -16.66 16.50 28.99
C SER A 302 -17.59 17.00 30.11
N LEU A 303 -18.82 17.39 29.76
CA LEU A 303 -19.71 18.16 30.63
C LEU A 303 -20.38 17.35 31.75
N GLU A 304 -20.11 16.05 31.87
CA GLU A 304 -20.79 15.18 32.85
C GLU A 304 -20.22 15.21 34.28
N LYS A 305 -19.08 15.87 34.53
CA LYS A 305 -18.53 16.01 35.91
C LYS A 305 -19.16 17.17 36.71
N VAL A 306 -20.47 17.37 36.57
CA VAL A 306 -21.28 18.06 37.59
C VAL A 306 -21.72 17.02 38.61
N GLN A 307 -20.90 16.81 39.65
CA GLN A 307 -21.40 16.16 40.86
C GLN A 307 -22.56 17.01 41.42
N PRO A 308 -23.75 16.45 41.68
CA PRO A 308 -24.81 17.21 42.32
C PRO A 308 -24.31 17.67 43.71
N PRO A 309 -24.64 18.91 44.14
CA PRO A 309 -24.24 19.39 45.46
C PRO A 309 -24.75 18.43 46.54
N GLY A 310 -23.83 18.01 47.41
CA GLY A 310 -24.02 16.82 48.25
C GLY A 310 -25.33 16.81 49.05
N GLY A 311 -26.16 15.81 48.79
CA GLY A 311 -27.28 15.48 49.65
C GLY A 311 -26.76 15.08 51.03
N GLY A 312 -27.18 15.83 52.07
CA GLY A 312 -26.86 15.51 53.45
C GLY A 312 -27.50 14.18 53.91
N PRO A 313 -27.13 13.67 55.10
CA PRO A 313 -27.58 12.36 55.56
C PRO A 313 -29.11 12.28 55.70
N LEU A 314 -29.74 11.37 54.97
CA LEU A 314 -31.14 10.99 55.19
C LEU A 314 -31.25 10.07 56.40
N GLU A 315 -32.06 10.48 57.38
CA GLU A 315 -32.32 9.69 58.58
C GLU A 315 -33.13 8.41 58.31
N LYS A 316 -33.02 7.45 59.23
CA LYS A 316 -33.73 6.17 59.18
C LYS A 316 -35.21 6.32 59.55
N GLY A 317 -36.07 5.84 58.64
CA GLY A 317 -37.36 5.25 58.95
C GLY A 317 -37.71 4.25 57.84
N GLY A 318 -38.22 3.04 58.09
CA GLY A 318 -38.78 2.51 59.33
C GLY A 318 -40.20 2.01 59.09
N GLY A 319 -40.38 1.00 58.23
CA GLY A 319 -41.69 0.45 57.90
C GLY A 319 -41.60 -0.86 57.11
N GLN A 320 -42.13 -1.94 57.67
CA GLN A 320 -42.26 -3.25 57.03
C GLN A 320 -43.61 -3.34 56.31
N ALA A 321 -43.63 -3.95 55.12
CA ALA A 321 -44.80 -4.66 54.60
C ALA A 321 -44.40 -5.58 53.42
N GLU A 322 -44.40 -6.89 53.67
CA GLU A 322 -44.66 -7.93 52.66
C GLU A 322 -46.07 -8.50 52.98
N PRO A 323 -46.82 -9.13 52.05
CA PRO A 323 -46.38 -10.44 51.54
C PRO A 323 -46.79 -10.85 50.08
N GLU A 324 -46.06 -11.85 49.59
CA GLU A 324 -46.48 -13.03 48.80
C GLU A 324 -47.08 -12.97 47.36
N ALA A 325 -46.26 -13.51 46.44
CA ALA A 325 -46.46 -14.75 45.66
C ALA A 325 -47.48 -14.87 44.49
N GLY A 326 -47.01 -15.47 43.37
CA GLY A 326 -47.87 -16.22 42.44
C GLY A 326 -47.39 -16.42 40.98
N GLY A 327 -46.71 -17.55 40.68
CA GLY A 327 -46.60 -18.18 39.33
C GLY A 327 -45.84 -17.41 38.21
N GLY A 328 -45.34 -18.02 37.13
CA GLY A 328 -45.30 -19.44 36.74
C GLY A 328 -45.53 -19.66 35.22
N LEU A 329 -44.66 -20.44 34.56
CA LEU A 329 -44.83 -21.14 33.26
C LEU A 329 -44.70 -20.40 31.90
N SER A 330 -43.51 -20.56 31.31
CA SER A 330 -43.15 -20.97 29.92
C SER A 330 -44.17 -21.09 28.75
N SER A 331 -43.77 -20.52 27.59
CA SER A 331 -43.90 -21.04 26.19
C SER A 331 -45.31 -21.10 25.52
N PRO A 332 -45.46 -21.31 24.18
CA PRO A 332 -44.49 -21.59 23.10
C PRO A 332 -44.65 -20.79 21.77
N LEU A 333 -43.81 -21.16 20.78
CA LEU A 333 -43.89 -20.82 19.34
C LEU A 333 -45.15 -21.36 18.62
N PRO A 334 -45.46 -20.83 17.40
CA PRO A 334 -46.10 -21.61 16.33
C PRO A 334 -45.12 -21.90 15.18
N GLY A 335 -45.12 -23.15 14.69
CA GLY A 335 -44.49 -23.55 13.44
C GLY A 335 -45.52 -24.00 12.41
N GLY A 336 -45.15 -23.99 11.12
CA GLY A 336 -45.99 -24.50 10.03
C GLY A 336 -45.17 -25.03 8.86
N ALA A 337 -45.41 -26.29 8.49
CA ALA A 337 -44.96 -26.92 7.22
C ALA A 337 -46.13 -26.92 6.20
N PRO A 338 -45.88 -26.97 4.87
CA PRO A 338 -45.84 -28.26 4.13
C PRO A 338 -44.93 -28.25 2.84
N ARG A 339 -44.73 -29.31 2.01
CA ARG A 339 -44.68 -30.80 2.11
C ARG A 339 -44.09 -31.40 0.80
N ASP A 340 -43.58 -32.64 0.89
CA ASP A 340 -43.52 -33.73 -0.12
C ASP A 340 -42.88 -33.59 -1.53
N GLY A 341 -42.21 -34.67 -1.98
CA GLY A 341 -41.93 -34.99 -3.40
C GLY A 341 -40.44 -35.28 -3.73
N LEU A 342 -39.93 -36.51 -3.65
CA LEU A 342 -40.00 -37.65 -4.60
C LEU A 342 -38.90 -37.68 -5.70
N HIS A 343 -38.09 -38.75 -5.68
CA HIS A 343 -37.19 -39.22 -6.74
C HIS A 343 -37.99 -39.81 -7.93
N PRO A 344 -37.44 -39.92 -9.16
CA PRO A 344 -36.76 -41.17 -9.55
C PRO A 344 -35.60 -41.03 -10.56
N THR A 345 -35.07 -42.17 -11.04
CA THR A 345 -33.87 -42.35 -11.88
C THR A 345 -34.16 -42.96 -13.27
N SER A 346 -33.44 -42.55 -14.33
CA SER A 346 -33.13 -43.29 -15.59
C SER A 346 -32.25 -42.41 -16.50
N GLY A 347 -31.49 -42.85 -17.53
CA GLY A 347 -31.19 -44.16 -18.13
C GLY A 347 -30.12 -44.03 -19.26
N GLN A 348 -29.61 -45.14 -19.83
CA GLN A 348 -28.40 -45.22 -20.72
C GLN A 348 -28.65 -45.26 -22.25
N GLY A 349 -27.59 -45.03 -23.04
CA GLY A 349 -27.35 -45.48 -24.45
C GLY A 349 -26.88 -44.36 -25.40
N GLY A 350 -25.93 -44.47 -26.36
CA GLY A 350 -25.11 -45.58 -26.93
C GLY A 350 -25.30 -45.68 -28.46
N GLY A 351 -24.31 -45.73 -29.37
CA GLY A 351 -22.83 -45.77 -29.33
C GLY A 351 -22.25 -45.74 -30.79
N LEU A 352 -21.14 -46.46 -31.08
CA LEU A 352 -20.52 -46.74 -32.43
C LEU A 352 -19.68 -45.58 -33.07
N SER A 353 -18.61 -45.79 -33.87
CA SER A 353 -17.82 -47.00 -34.28
C SER A 353 -16.45 -46.64 -34.95
N SER A 354 -15.47 -47.55 -34.89
CA SER A 354 -14.14 -47.57 -35.57
C SER A 354 -14.22 -47.96 -37.08
N PRO A 355 -13.14 -48.26 -37.90
CA PRO A 355 -11.69 -48.48 -37.60
C PRO A 355 -10.61 -47.98 -38.64
N LEU A 356 -9.34 -48.32 -38.33
CA LEU A 356 -8.08 -48.38 -39.14
C LEU A 356 -8.16 -49.32 -40.39
N PRO A 357 -7.15 -49.50 -41.31
CA PRO A 357 -5.67 -49.48 -41.08
C PRO A 357 -4.67 -49.18 -42.26
N GLY A 358 -3.35 -49.21 -41.96
CA GLY A 358 -2.36 -49.96 -42.78
C GLY A 358 -1.13 -49.23 -43.37
N GLY A 359 0.06 -49.87 -43.30
CA GLY A 359 1.19 -49.64 -44.24
C GLY A 359 2.59 -49.38 -43.65
N ALA A 360 3.56 -50.26 -43.96
CA ALA A 360 5.02 -50.08 -43.82
C ALA A 360 5.68 -50.60 -45.14
N PRO A 361 7.02 -50.79 -45.33
CA PRO A 361 8.24 -50.46 -44.55
C PRO A 361 9.43 -49.92 -45.42
N ARG A 362 10.69 -50.01 -44.92
CA ARG A 362 12.00 -50.14 -45.66
C ARG A 362 12.60 -48.87 -46.33
N ASP A 363 13.92 -48.70 -46.54
CA ASP A 363 15.15 -49.54 -46.48
C ASP A 363 16.42 -48.71 -46.08
N GLY A 364 17.55 -49.38 -45.79
CA GLY A 364 18.94 -48.83 -45.90
C GLY A 364 19.77 -49.68 -46.90
N PRO A 365 21.12 -49.74 -46.89
CA PRO A 365 22.16 -48.94 -46.22
C PRO A 365 23.40 -48.63 -47.14
N HIS A 366 24.58 -48.35 -46.53
CA HIS A 366 25.99 -48.47 -46.99
C HIS A 366 26.89 -47.21 -47.28
N PRO A 367 28.20 -47.23 -46.88
CA PRO A 367 29.17 -46.12 -47.03
C PRO A 367 30.40 -46.46 -47.91
N THR A 368 31.38 -45.54 -48.06
CA THR A 368 32.83 -45.87 -48.25
C THR A 368 33.81 -44.69 -48.04
N SER A 369 34.98 -45.01 -47.44
CA SER A 369 36.37 -44.44 -47.49
C SER A 369 36.73 -43.17 -48.31
N GLY A 370 37.76 -42.36 -47.96
CA GLY A 370 38.76 -42.43 -46.85
C GLY A 370 40.04 -41.58 -47.11
N GLN A 371 41.07 -41.77 -46.26
CA GLN A 371 42.50 -41.33 -46.35
C GLN A 371 42.93 -39.89 -45.99
N ASP A 372 43.55 -39.79 -44.79
CA ASP A 372 44.91 -39.32 -44.45
C ASP A 372 45.54 -38.05 -45.11
N ALA A 373 45.93 -37.09 -44.26
CA ALA A 373 47.27 -36.45 -44.32
C ALA A 373 47.58 -35.63 -43.03
N GLU A 374 48.57 -36.06 -42.26
CA GLU A 374 49.10 -35.32 -41.10
C GLU A 374 49.98 -34.14 -41.54
N LYS A 375 49.77 -32.94 -40.97
CA LYS A 375 50.70 -31.80 -41.14
C LYS A 375 50.85 -30.97 -39.86
N ARG A 376 52.11 -30.85 -39.42
CA ARG A 376 52.55 -30.13 -38.21
C ARG A 376 52.06 -28.68 -38.18
N LEU A 377 51.47 -28.24 -37.07
CA LEU A 377 51.30 -26.82 -36.75
C LEU A 377 52.61 -26.22 -36.24
N GLY A 378 53.21 -25.34 -37.03
CA GLY A 378 54.07 -24.28 -36.51
C GLY A 378 53.20 -23.05 -36.23
N ILE A 379 53.01 -22.69 -34.96
CA ILE A 379 52.19 -21.53 -34.59
C ILE A 379 53.00 -20.25 -34.80
N SER A 380 52.75 -19.58 -35.93
CA SER A 380 53.22 -18.21 -36.18
C SER A 380 52.19 -17.23 -35.60
N ILE A 381 52.41 -16.80 -34.36
CA ILE A 381 51.54 -15.83 -33.67
C ILE A 381 51.60 -14.50 -34.42
N HIS A 382 50.48 -14.07 -35.01
CA HIS A 382 50.38 -12.75 -35.66
C HIS A 382 50.20 -11.65 -34.61
N THR A 383 50.57 -10.42 -34.96
CA THR A 383 50.43 -9.24 -34.08
C THR A 383 48.99 -9.03 -33.59
N GLY A 384 47.99 -9.47 -34.37
CA GLY A 384 46.58 -9.45 -33.98
C GLY A 384 46.25 -10.43 -32.84
N ASP A 385 46.89 -11.60 -32.80
CA ASP A 385 46.68 -12.61 -31.76
C ASP A 385 47.23 -12.13 -30.41
N ILE A 386 48.40 -11.48 -30.42
CA ILE A 386 48.98 -10.83 -29.24
C ILE A 386 48.03 -9.76 -28.70
N LEU A 387 47.44 -8.96 -29.59
CA LEU A 387 46.50 -7.91 -29.21
C LEU A 387 45.19 -8.48 -28.65
N ALA A 388 44.67 -9.57 -29.24
CA ALA A 388 43.51 -10.29 -28.73
C ALA A 388 43.75 -10.90 -27.34
N ILE A 389 44.94 -11.48 -27.10
CA ILE A 389 45.33 -12.00 -25.78
C ILE A 389 45.47 -10.87 -24.74
N LEU A 390 46.00 -9.71 -25.13
CA LEU A 390 46.11 -8.53 -24.26
C LEU A 390 44.73 -7.96 -23.88
N PHE A 391 43.82 -7.81 -24.84
CA PHE A 391 42.46 -7.34 -24.54
C PHE A 391 41.63 -8.38 -23.78
N GLY A 392 41.76 -9.67 -24.11
CA GLY A 392 41.09 -10.76 -23.38
C GLY A 392 41.56 -10.88 -21.92
N SER A 393 42.87 -10.80 -21.68
CA SER A 393 43.41 -10.82 -20.31
C SER A 393 43.04 -9.56 -19.51
N LEU A 394 43.01 -8.39 -20.14
CA LEU A 394 42.51 -7.16 -19.51
C LEU A 394 41.02 -7.27 -19.15
N PHE A 395 40.19 -7.81 -20.04
CA PHE A 395 38.75 -8.01 -19.81
C PHE A 395 38.49 -9.01 -18.66
N VAL A 396 39.23 -10.12 -18.61
CA VAL A 396 39.15 -11.08 -17.50
C VAL A 396 39.60 -10.43 -16.18
N ALA A 397 40.66 -9.62 -16.20
CA ALA A 397 41.13 -8.91 -15.01
C ALA A 397 40.09 -7.90 -14.48
N THR A 398 39.45 -7.11 -15.36
CA THR A 398 38.38 -6.18 -14.97
C THR A 398 37.12 -6.92 -14.51
N ALA A 399 36.73 -8.02 -15.14
CA ALA A 399 35.61 -8.85 -14.71
C ALA A 399 35.85 -9.47 -13.33
N LEU A 400 37.05 -9.99 -13.05
CA LEU A 400 37.41 -10.51 -11.73
C LEU A 400 37.48 -9.41 -10.67
N ALA A 401 38.02 -8.23 -11.01
CA ALA A 401 38.02 -7.08 -10.11
C ALA A 401 36.59 -6.61 -9.78
N PHE A 402 35.69 -6.57 -10.78
CA PHE A 402 34.29 -6.25 -10.60
C PHE A 402 33.56 -7.31 -9.76
N LEU A 403 33.78 -8.60 -10.01
CA LEU A 403 33.23 -9.69 -9.18
C LEU A 403 33.74 -9.64 -7.74
N PHE A 404 34.99 -9.25 -7.52
CA PHE A 404 35.56 -9.06 -6.18
C PHE A 404 34.97 -7.83 -5.49
N TYR A 405 34.79 -6.73 -6.23
CA TYR A 405 34.11 -5.52 -5.76
C TYR A 405 32.66 -5.83 -5.36
N VAL A 406 31.88 -6.48 -6.23
CA VAL A 406 30.49 -6.91 -5.95
C VAL A 406 30.43 -7.88 -4.77
N ARG A 407 31.35 -8.86 -4.67
CA ARG A 407 31.39 -9.76 -3.50
C ARG A 407 31.78 -9.05 -2.21
N LYS A 408 32.68 -8.06 -2.25
CA LYS A 408 33.04 -7.22 -1.10
C LYS A 408 31.86 -6.35 -0.67
N HIS A 409 31.19 -5.70 -1.63
CA HIS A 409 30.02 -4.86 -1.37
C HIS A 409 28.83 -5.69 -0.86
N ARG A 410 28.57 -6.88 -1.42
CA ARG A 410 27.57 -7.84 -0.88
C ARG A 410 27.93 -8.34 0.51
N ARG A 411 29.20 -8.56 0.85
CA ARG A 411 29.64 -8.92 2.23
C ARG A 411 29.58 -7.76 3.22
N GLN A 412 29.65 -6.52 2.75
CA GLN A 412 29.39 -5.34 3.58
C GLN A 412 27.87 -5.16 3.76
N ALA A 413 27.07 -5.33 2.70
CA ALA A 413 25.61 -5.32 2.76
C ALA A 413 25.02 -6.45 3.63
N SER A 414 25.55 -7.68 3.58
CA SER A 414 25.09 -8.78 4.45
C SER A 414 25.57 -8.65 5.90
N ARG A 415 26.42 -7.67 6.21
CA ARG A 415 26.77 -7.27 7.58
C ARG A 415 25.91 -6.11 8.09
N THR A 416 25.13 -5.47 7.22
CA THR A 416 24.17 -4.40 7.56
C THR A 416 22.72 -4.83 7.40
N HIS A 417 22.42 -5.89 6.65
CA HIS A 417 21.08 -6.49 6.57
C HIS A 417 20.81 -7.45 7.73
N ALA A 418 20.38 -6.88 8.86
CA ALA A 418 19.65 -7.59 9.91
C ALA A 418 18.33 -6.87 10.25
N THR A 419 17.71 -6.26 9.22
CA THR A 419 16.35 -5.70 9.22
C THR A 419 15.83 -5.73 7.77
N LYS A 420 14.57 -6.16 7.57
CA LYS A 420 13.83 -6.00 6.30
C LYS A 420 13.50 -4.50 6.10
N PRO A 421 13.35 -3.99 4.86
CA PRO A 421 12.79 -2.65 4.67
C PRO A 421 11.35 -2.59 5.18
N ALA A 422 11.03 -1.57 5.96
CA ALA A 422 9.66 -1.26 6.34
C ALA A 422 8.89 -0.75 5.11
N VAL A 423 7.70 -1.31 4.86
CA VAL A 423 6.73 -0.79 3.87
C VAL A 423 6.04 0.45 4.45
N LEU A 424 6.84 1.48 4.68
CA LEU A 424 6.36 2.85 4.66
C LEU A 424 6.21 3.21 3.18
N TYR A 425 5.15 3.91 2.82
CA TYR A 425 4.97 4.50 1.49
C TYR A 425 5.39 5.98 1.54
N PRO A 426 6.70 6.32 1.48
CA PRO A 426 7.08 7.67 1.12
C PRO A 426 6.74 7.85 -0.35
N LEU A 427 5.91 8.84 -0.66
CA LEU A 427 5.84 9.32 -2.03
C LEU A 427 7.20 9.87 -2.44
N ALA A 428 7.57 9.67 -3.70
CA ALA A 428 8.77 10.26 -4.26
C ALA A 428 8.70 11.79 -4.09
N SER A 429 9.73 12.37 -3.46
CA SER A 429 9.83 13.83 -3.35
C SER A 429 9.96 14.42 -4.74
N THR A 430 9.04 15.30 -5.12
CA THR A 430 9.21 16.16 -6.29
C THR A 430 10.39 17.09 -6.02
N ASP A 431 11.53 16.78 -6.62
CA ASP A 431 12.71 17.64 -6.56
C ASP A 431 12.37 19.02 -7.13
N GLU A 432 12.57 20.04 -6.30
CA GLU A 432 12.29 21.44 -6.64
C GLU A 432 13.33 21.93 -7.66
N GLN A 433 13.03 21.79 -8.96
CA GLN A 433 13.82 22.40 -10.02
C GLN A 433 13.68 23.92 -9.97
N ALA A 434 14.53 24.56 -9.17
CA ALA A 434 14.73 25.99 -9.17
C ALA A 434 15.39 26.44 -10.49
N LEU A 435 14.73 27.36 -11.19
CA LEU A 435 15.26 28.21 -12.27
C LEU A 435 14.87 29.66 -11.98
#